data_AF-A0A833QBR1-F1
#
_entry.id   AF-A0A833QBR1-F1
#
_cell.length_a   1.000
_cell.length_b   1.000
_cell.length_c   1.000
_cell.angle_alpha   90.00
_cell.angle_beta   90.00
_cell.angle_gamma   90.00
#
_symmetry.space_group_name_H-M   'P 1'
#
loop_
_entity.id
_entity.type
_entity.pdbx_description
1 polymer ?
#
loop_
_entity_poly.entity_id
_entity_poly.type
_entity_poly.pdbx_seq_one_letter_code
_entity_poly.pdbx_strand_id
1 'polypeptide(L)'
;MKDDARDICTEILFKACEAATQLRRTGKVDLGANTTVKHLASVHFKAGIADVHFEVLKFALLETIKEAVPYMWSDELKEVWSESYDQLVLAIKNEM
;
A
#
# COMPACT_ATOMS: atom_id res chain seq x y z
N MET A 1 20.10 6.54 -3.15
CA MET A 1 19.69 5.78 -1.95
C MET A 1 18.61 6.47 -1.11
N LYS A 2 18.84 7.65 -0.50
CA LYS A 2 17.78 8.35 0.26
C LYS A 2 16.64 8.88 -0.63
N ASP A 3 16.97 9.32 -1.84
CA ASP A 3 15.97 9.81 -2.80
C ASP A 3 15.16 8.66 -3.43
N ASP A 4 15.82 7.53 -3.77
CA ASP A 4 15.11 6.34 -4.29
C ASP A 4 14.09 5.77 -3.30
N ALA A 5 14.42 5.73 -2.00
CA ALA A 5 13.51 5.24 -0.97
C ALA A 5 12.29 6.17 -0.75
N ARG A 6 12.48 7.49 -0.94
CA ARG A 6 11.41 8.48 -0.85
C ARG A 6 10.44 8.36 -2.04
N ASP A 7 10.96 8.12 -3.24
CA ASP A 7 10.14 7.90 -4.44
C ASP A 7 9.33 6.62 -4.35
N ILE A 8 9.94 5.52 -3.86
CA ILE A 8 9.23 4.25 -3.62
C ILE A 8 8.07 4.41 -2.62
N CYS A 9 8.30 5.10 -1.49
CA CYS A 9 7.25 5.33 -0.50
C CYS A 9 6.10 6.18 -1.05
N THR A 10 6.42 7.18 -1.89
CA THR A 10 5.42 8.06 -2.50
C THR A 10 4.55 7.31 -3.51
N GLU A 11 5.16 6.44 -4.33
CA GLU A 11 4.42 5.58 -5.27
C GLU A 11 3.50 4.59 -4.55
N ILE A 12 3.99 3.94 -3.48
CA ILE A 12 3.18 3.01 -2.68
C ILE A 12 1.97 3.75 -2.08
N LEU A 13 2.19 4.94 -1.52
CA LEU A 13 1.12 5.74 -0.91
C LEU A 13 0.06 6.13 -1.95
N PHE A 14 0.49 6.59 -3.12
CA PHE A 14 -0.42 6.99 -4.20
C PHE A 14 -1.23 5.78 -4.71
N LYS A 15 -0.60 4.61 -4.83
CA LYS A 15 -1.27 3.38 -5.25
C LYS A 15 -2.21 2.81 -4.18
N ALA A 16 -1.85 2.94 -2.91
CA ALA A 16 -2.75 2.60 -1.80
C ALA A 16 -4.01 3.48 -1.82
N CYS A 17 -3.88 4.78 -2.09
CA CYS A 17 -5.02 5.69 -2.27
C CYS A 17 -5.90 5.30 -3.48
N GLU A 18 -5.29 4.90 -4.59
CA GLU A 18 -6.01 4.44 -5.78
C GLU A 18 -6.78 3.14 -5.51
N ALA A 19 -6.15 2.18 -4.82
CA ALA A 19 -6.77 0.92 -4.40
C ALA A 19 -7.94 1.15 -3.42
N ALA A 20 -7.75 1.99 -2.40
CA ALA A 20 -8.80 2.35 -1.45
C ALA A 20 -10.00 3.04 -2.16
N THR A 21 -9.72 3.87 -3.17
CA THR A 21 -10.75 4.52 -3.98
C THR A 21 -11.52 3.51 -4.84
N GLN A 22 -10.84 2.53 -5.43
CA GLN A 22 -11.49 1.44 -6.18
C GLN A 22 -12.37 0.60 -5.25
N LEU A 23 -11.82 0.16 -4.11
CA LEU A 23 -12.55 -0.65 -3.13
C LEU A 23 -13.84 0.05 -2.69
N ARG A 24 -13.76 1.35 -2.35
CA ARG A 24 -14.93 2.16 -2.00
C ARG A 24 -16.00 2.21 -3.10
N ARG A 25 -15.58 2.24 -4.37
CA ARG A 25 -16.49 2.40 -5.51
C ARG A 25 -17.10 1.09 -6.00
N THR A 26 -16.35 0.00 -5.95
CA THR A 26 -16.68 -1.24 -6.66
C THR A 26 -16.77 -2.46 -5.76
N GLY A 27 -16.36 -2.35 -4.49
CA GLY A 27 -16.26 -3.49 -3.57
C GLY A 27 -15.13 -4.46 -3.90
N LYS A 28 -14.26 -4.12 -4.87
CA LYS A 28 -13.10 -4.92 -5.25
C LYS A 28 -11.91 -4.04 -5.64
N VAL A 29 -10.71 -4.53 -5.38
CA VAL A 29 -9.49 -3.95 -5.94
C VAL A 29 -9.11 -4.79 -7.16
N ASP A 30 -9.12 -4.18 -8.35
CA ASP A 30 -8.67 -4.84 -9.59
C ASP A 30 -7.39 -4.14 -10.05
N LEU A 31 -6.27 -4.66 -9.59
CA LEU A 31 -4.96 -4.14 -9.99
C LEU A 31 -4.51 -4.67 -11.36
N GLY A 32 -5.23 -5.61 -12.00
CA GLY A 32 -4.91 -6.19 -13.31
C GLY A 32 -3.47 -6.74 -13.47
N ALA A 33 -3.12 -7.17 -14.68
CA ALA A 33 -1.72 -7.42 -15.09
C ALA A 33 -0.95 -6.07 -15.26
N ASN A 34 -1.01 -5.23 -14.23
CA ASN A 34 -0.50 -3.87 -14.31
C ASN A 34 1.03 -3.89 -14.25
N THR A 35 1.64 -3.28 -15.25
CA THR A 35 3.09 -3.11 -15.36
C THR A 35 3.67 -2.44 -14.11
N THR A 36 2.87 -1.66 -13.38
CA THR A 36 3.23 -1.09 -12.08
C THR A 36 3.42 -2.13 -10.98
N VAL A 37 2.54 -3.13 -10.82
CA VAL A 37 2.69 -4.13 -9.74
C VAL A 37 3.94 -4.98 -9.97
N LYS A 38 4.17 -5.38 -11.23
CA LYS A 38 5.42 -6.07 -11.64
C LYS A 38 6.66 -5.22 -11.42
N HIS A 39 6.58 -3.91 -11.72
CA HIS A 39 7.67 -2.98 -11.44
C HIS A 39 7.94 -2.88 -9.93
N LEU A 40 6.90 -2.69 -9.13
CA LEU A 40 7.00 -2.63 -7.67
C LEU A 40 7.59 -3.92 -7.10
N ALA A 41 7.13 -5.09 -7.55
CA ALA A 41 7.69 -6.39 -7.16
C ALA A 41 9.18 -6.49 -7.50
N SER A 42 9.59 -6.11 -8.71
CA SER A 42 10.99 -6.10 -9.13
C SER A 42 11.86 -5.18 -8.27
N VAL A 43 11.36 -3.98 -7.94
CA VAL A 43 12.07 -3.00 -7.11
C VAL A 43 12.20 -3.51 -5.67
N HIS A 44 11.11 -4.01 -5.08
CA HIS A 44 11.10 -4.54 -3.72
C HIS A 44 12.02 -5.76 -3.58
N PHE A 45 12.03 -6.65 -4.59
CA PHE A 45 12.93 -7.80 -4.64
C PHE A 45 14.39 -7.35 -4.69
N LYS A 46 14.75 -6.43 -5.60
CA LYS A 46 16.12 -5.89 -5.70
C LYS A 46 16.58 -5.16 -4.44
N ALA A 47 15.65 -4.54 -3.72
CA ALA A 47 15.93 -3.82 -2.48
C ALA A 47 15.98 -4.75 -1.24
N GLY A 48 15.73 -6.06 -1.38
CA GLY A 48 15.76 -7.01 -0.26
C GLY A 48 14.64 -6.77 0.76
N ILE A 49 13.48 -6.30 0.30
CA ILE A 49 12.35 -6.04 1.18
C ILE A 49 11.76 -7.37 1.69
N ALA A 50 11.76 -7.54 3.01
CA ALA A 50 11.12 -8.65 3.69
C ALA A 50 9.73 -8.28 4.25
N ASP A 51 8.97 -9.29 4.64
CA ASP A 51 7.61 -9.16 5.19
C ASP A 51 7.49 -8.13 6.33
N VAL A 52 8.47 -8.11 7.23
CA VAL A 52 8.52 -7.15 8.35
C VAL A 52 8.49 -5.69 7.89
N HIS A 53 9.05 -5.36 6.72
CA HIS A 53 9.03 -3.98 6.23
C HIS A 53 7.64 -3.55 5.76
N PHE A 54 6.86 -4.48 5.18
CA PHE A 54 5.47 -4.21 4.81
C PHE A 54 4.61 -3.98 6.05
N GLU A 55 4.82 -4.76 7.11
CA GLU A 55 4.10 -4.60 8.39
C GLU A 55 4.41 -3.24 9.04
N VAL A 56 5.68 -2.84 9.08
CA VAL A 56 6.09 -1.53 9.63
C VAL A 56 5.50 -0.38 8.81
N LEU A 57 5.49 -0.50 7.48
CA LEU A 57 4.91 0.52 6.61
C LEU A 57 3.39 0.62 6.77
N LYS A 58 2.69 -0.52 6.89
CA LYS A 58 1.25 -0.56 7.18
C LYS A 58 0.92 0.18 8.47
N PHE A 59 1.66 -0.09 9.54
CA PHE A 59 1.49 0.60 10.81
C PHE A 59 1.67 2.12 10.66
N ALA A 60 2.79 2.54 10.05
CA ALA A 60 3.10 3.95 9.84
C ALA A 60 2.03 4.66 8.99
N LEU A 61 1.50 3.99 7.96
CA LEU A 61 0.42 4.50 7.12
C LEU A 61 -0.85 4.76 7.91
N LEU A 62 -1.30 3.78 8.70
CA LEU A 62 -2.53 3.89 9.48
C LEU A 62 -2.42 4.99 10.54
N GLU A 63 -1.30 5.07 11.27
CA GLU A 63 -1.09 6.14 12.25
C GLU A 63 -1.01 7.51 11.57
N THR A 64 -0.36 7.62 10.40
CA THR A 64 -0.30 8.88 9.63
C THR A 64 -1.69 9.35 9.21
N ILE A 65 -2.55 8.45 8.71
CA ILE A 65 -3.92 8.82 8.31
C ILE A 65 -4.73 9.25 9.54
N LYS A 66 -4.61 8.52 10.66
CA LYS A 66 -5.27 8.85 11.92
C LYS A 66 -4.87 10.24 12.43
N GLU A 67 -3.59 10.58 12.36
CA GLU A 67 -3.09 11.90 12.76
C GLU A 67 -3.50 13.01 11.78
N ALA A 68 -3.53 12.73 10.48
CA ALA A 68 -3.86 13.71 9.45
C ALA A 68 -5.36 14.07 9.42
N VAL A 69 -6.25 13.09 9.68
CA VAL A 69 -7.71 13.27 9.61
C VAL A 69 -8.43 12.61 10.80
N PRO A 70 -8.15 13.04 12.05
CA PRO A 70 -8.65 12.37 13.25
C PRO A 70 -10.17 12.39 13.37
N TYR A 71 -10.85 13.39 12.77
CA TYR A 71 -12.31 13.52 12.81
C TYR A 71 -13.04 12.54 11.88
N MET A 72 -12.37 11.99 10.87
CA MET A 72 -12.92 10.94 9.98
C MET A 72 -12.47 9.54 10.39
N TRP A 73 -11.50 9.44 11.31
CA TRP A 73 -10.93 8.17 11.70
C TRP A 73 -11.95 7.33 12.48
N SER A 74 -12.09 6.07 12.09
CA SER A 74 -12.92 5.07 12.75
C SER A 74 -12.26 3.70 12.66
N ASP A 75 -12.70 2.75 13.48
CA ASP A 75 -12.23 1.36 13.39
C ASP A 75 -12.55 0.74 12.03
N GLU A 76 -13.72 1.05 11.46
CA GLU A 76 -14.11 0.64 10.11
C GLU A 76 -13.16 1.21 9.04
N LEU A 77 -12.83 2.51 9.13
CA LEU A 77 -11.90 3.13 8.18
C LEU A 77 -10.50 2.50 8.30
N LYS A 78 -10.04 2.23 9.52
CA LYS A 78 -8.78 1.53 9.78
C LYS A 78 -8.78 0.14 9.14
N GLU A 79 -9.85 -0.63 9.31
CA GLU A 79 -9.99 -1.97 8.75
C GLU A 79 -9.96 -1.96 7.22
N VAL A 80 -10.72 -1.05 6.59
CA VAL A 80 -10.72 -0.90 5.12
C VAL A 80 -9.34 -0.55 4.57
N TRP A 81 -8.62 0.39 5.18
CA TRP A 81 -7.25 0.72 4.77
C TRP A 81 -6.28 -0.42 5.01
N SER A 82 -6.42 -1.11 6.14
CA SER A 82 -5.61 -2.27 6.51
C SER A 82 -5.76 -3.39 5.49
N GLU A 83 -6.99 -3.78 5.15
CA GLU A 83 -7.28 -4.83 4.19
C GLU A 83 -6.83 -4.42 2.78
N SER A 84 -7.06 -3.17 2.38
CA SER A 84 -6.58 -2.65 1.09
C SER A 84 -5.06 -2.76 0.95
N TYR A 85 -4.32 -2.44 2.02
CA TYR A 85 -2.87 -2.56 2.04
C TYR A 85 -2.44 -4.03 1.95
N ASP A 86 -3.09 -4.94 2.69
CA ASP A 86 -2.77 -6.36 2.65
C ASP A 86 -2.96 -6.96 1.26
N GLN A 87 -4.05 -6.59 0.57
CA GLN A 87 -4.31 -7.01 -0.81
C GLN A 87 -3.24 -6.48 -1.78
N LEU A 88 -2.77 -5.24 -1.61
CA LEU A 88 -1.67 -4.70 -2.41
C LEU A 88 -0.37 -5.47 -2.16
N VAL A 89 -0.03 -5.75 -0.90
CA VAL A 89 1.17 -6.52 -0.55
C VAL A 89 1.10 -7.94 -1.11
N LEU A 90 -0.06 -8.59 -1.01
CA LEU A 90 -0.29 -9.91 -1.61
C LEU A 90 -0.03 -9.88 -3.12
N ALA A 91 -0.57 -8.88 -3.82
CA ALA A 91 -0.38 -8.73 -5.25
C ALA A 91 1.10 -8.51 -5.64
N ILE A 92 1.83 -7.68 -4.88
CA ILE A 92 3.27 -7.46 -5.09
C ILE A 92 4.05 -8.76 -4.87
N LYS A 93 3.78 -9.48 -3.78
CA LYS A 93 4.47 -10.74 -3.46
C LYS A 93 4.20 -11.85 -4.48
N ASN A 94 3.00 -11.90 -5.06
CA ASN A 94 2.66 -12.88 -6.10
C ASN A 94 3.40 -12.64 -7.44
N GLU A 95 3.95 -11.44 -7.64
CA GLU A 95 4.70 -11.05 -8.85
C GLU A 95 6.22 -11.03 -8.62
N MET A 96 6.70 -11.38 -7.42
CA MET A 96 8.11 -11.57 -7.07
C MET A 96 8.62 -12.95 -7.51
#